data_AF-A0A7C3CNK0-F1
#
_entry.id   AF-A0A7C3CNK0-F1
#
_cell.length_a   1.000
_cell.length_b   1.000
_cell.length_c   1.000
_cell.angle_alpha   90.00
_cell.angle_beta   90.00
_cell.angle_gamma   90.00
#
_symmetry.space_group_name_H-M   'P 1'
#
loop_
_entity.id
_entity.type
_entity.pdbx_description
1 polymer ?
#
loop_
_entity_poly.entity_id
_entity_poly.type
_entity_poly.pdbx_seq_one_letter_code
_entity_poly.pdbx_strand_id
1 'polypeptide(L)'
;MERVFKHGNNPAQVNKGIIIWSAKSEYESAQISLYSSELVTINDAVVTKLTNVETGASLPTDTCEIRIPEYVYVEWNTKGTPHDEIDGNAPDWYPDPLLAFERIEFKGNRSIWLTCYISAGASAGAYQGDVHISINNESYILPIVINVWGFSLPDKSTIYSSTWLHPSQLVKQYGVRKYSDEYWRLIDLVADDMKRHRQNVIFTRLNLIKTIKQENGRYIFDFSDYEKWVKIFLGHGFQAIEAGPLFHPKAFHVVSEKSGKKINFSKHKLKEFLQSKDGRKFLAV
;
A
#
# COMPACT_ATOMS: atom_id res chain seq x y z
N MET A 1 7.88 -4.29 14.93
CA MET A 1 7.23 -5.62 15.10
C MET A 1 8.05 -6.64 14.36
N GLU A 2 8.19 -7.84 14.92
CA GLU A 2 8.95 -8.93 14.29
C GLU A 2 8.04 -9.78 13.41
N ARG A 3 8.60 -10.36 12.33
CA ARG A 3 7.84 -11.27 11.46
C ARG A 3 7.60 -12.61 12.15
N VAL A 4 6.36 -13.07 12.12
CA VAL A 4 5.98 -14.41 12.62
C VAL A 4 6.06 -15.41 11.48
N PHE A 5 7.26 -15.97 11.26
CA PHE A 5 7.50 -16.96 10.20
C PHE A 5 6.75 -18.26 10.45
N LYS A 6 6.22 -18.87 9.38
CA LYS A 6 5.45 -20.13 9.44
C LYS A 6 6.24 -21.26 10.12
N HIS A 7 7.54 -21.34 9.82
CA HIS A 7 8.47 -22.34 10.36
C HIS A 7 9.54 -21.73 11.28
N GLY A 8 9.29 -20.50 11.77
CA GLY A 8 10.19 -19.83 12.71
C GLY A 8 10.16 -20.44 14.11
N ASN A 9 11.00 -19.91 14.99
CA ASN A 9 10.99 -20.26 16.41
C ASN A 9 9.60 -20.04 17.01
N ASN A 10 9.22 -20.90 17.95
CA ASN A 10 7.96 -20.73 18.67
C ASN A 10 7.98 -19.40 19.43
N PRO A 11 6.90 -18.61 19.40
CA PRO A 11 6.81 -17.39 20.18
C PRO A 11 6.99 -17.73 21.66
N ALA A 12 7.76 -16.91 22.38
CA ALA A 12 7.82 -17.02 23.82
C ALA A 12 6.41 -16.85 24.40
N GLN A 13 6.05 -17.67 25.38
CA GLN A 13 4.76 -17.52 26.03
C GLN A 13 4.77 -16.24 26.87
N VAL A 14 3.97 -15.27 26.46
CA VAL A 14 3.86 -13.98 27.13
C VAL A 14 2.39 -13.69 27.39
N ASN A 15 1.96 -13.77 28.65
CA ASN A 15 0.63 -13.32 29.08
C ASN A 15 0.64 -11.81 29.40
N LYS A 16 1.16 -10.99 28.47
CA LYS A 16 1.12 -9.53 28.60
C LYS A 16 0.03 -8.99 27.68
N GLY A 17 -0.72 -8.02 28.19
CA GLY A 17 -1.68 -7.28 27.38
C GLY A 17 -1.01 -6.45 26.28
N ILE A 18 -1.84 -5.91 25.40
CA ILE A 18 -1.45 -5.00 24.34
C ILE A 18 -1.46 -3.58 24.90
N ILE A 19 -0.37 -2.84 24.72
CA ILE A 19 -0.31 -1.42 25.06
C ILE A 19 0.06 -0.66 23.79
N ILE A 20 -0.82 0.25 23.38
CA ILE A 20 -0.63 1.15 22.24
C ILE A 20 -0.54 2.58 22.78
N TRP A 21 0.36 3.36 22.22
CA TRP A 21 0.45 4.80 22.43
C TRP A 21 0.26 5.48 21.09
N SER A 22 -0.73 6.36 20.98
CA SER A 22 -1.10 6.95 19.70
C SER A 22 -1.55 8.39 19.86
N ALA A 23 -1.13 9.25 18.95
CA ALA A 23 -1.70 10.56 18.76
C ALA A 23 -3.08 10.46 18.10
N LYS A 24 -3.81 11.57 18.09
CA LYS A 24 -5.04 11.66 17.28
C LYS A 24 -4.65 11.75 15.80
N SER A 25 -5.50 11.23 14.91
CA SER A 25 -5.25 11.06 13.47
C SER A 25 -4.04 10.17 13.14
N GLU A 26 -3.72 9.21 14.00
CA GLU A 26 -2.63 8.26 13.80
C GLU A 26 -3.17 6.83 13.67
N TYR A 27 -2.46 6.02 12.89
CA TYR A 27 -2.63 4.57 12.85
C TYR A 27 -1.51 3.94 13.64
N GLU A 28 -1.86 3.10 14.60
CA GLU A 28 -0.91 2.28 15.35
C GLU A 28 -1.26 0.82 15.20
N SER A 29 -0.27 -0.06 15.29
CA SER A 29 -0.49 -1.49 15.08
C SER A 29 0.18 -2.35 16.14
N ALA A 30 -0.42 -3.51 16.40
CA ALA A 30 0.10 -4.54 17.26
C ALA A 30 -0.07 -5.91 16.59
N GLN A 31 0.70 -6.89 17.04
CA GLN A 31 0.64 -8.24 16.50
C GLN A 31 0.57 -9.24 17.64
N ILE A 32 -0.33 -10.19 17.52
CA ILE A 32 -0.49 -11.31 18.46
C ILE A 32 0.05 -12.56 17.77
N SER A 33 1.10 -13.16 18.33
CA SER A 33 1.68 -14.40 17.83
C SER A 33 1.00 -15.60 18.50
N LEU A 34 0.64 -16.58 17.69
CA LEU A 34 -0.02 -17.83 18.12
C LEU A 34 0.84 -19.01 17.70
N TYR A 35 0.84 -20.05 18.53
CA TYR A 35 1.46 -21.33 18.22
C TYR A 35 0.54 -22.48 18.62
N SER A 36 0.44 -23.48 17.76
CA SER A 36 -0.24 -24.73 18.07
C SER A 36 0.55 -25.91 17.52
N SER A 37 0.77 -26.94 18.34
CA SER A 37 1.34 -28.22 17.90
C SER A 37 0.33 -29.07 17.13
N GLU A 38 -0.97 -28.76 17.22
CA GLU A 38 -2.07 -29.43 16.53
C GLU A 38 -2.72 -28.52 15.49
N LEU A 39 -3.47 -29.10 14.55
CA LEU A 39 -4.28 -28.33 13.62
C LEU A 39 -5.48 -27.73 14.38
N VAL A 40 -5.58 -26.40 14.39
CA VAL A 40 -6.66 -25.66 15.05
C VAL A 40 -7.24 -24.60 14.12
N THR A 41 -8.45 -24.14 14.42
CA THR A 41 -9.13 -23.10 13.66
C THR A 41 -9.29 -21.84 14.48
N ILE A 42 -8.85 -20.69 13.96
CA ILE A 42 -9.27 -19.38 14.47
C ILE A 42 -10.63 -19.08 13.85
N ASN A 43 -11.68 -19.08 14.66
CA ASN A 43 -13.05 -18.85 14.18
C ASN A 43 -13.37 -17.35 14.08
N ASP A 44 -12.90 -16.58 15.06
CA ASP A 44 -13.20 -15.15 15.18
C ASP A 44 -12.14 -14.44 16.02
N ALA A 45 -11.98 -13.15 15.79
CA ALA A 45 -11.14 -12.27 16.58
C ALA A 45 -11.73 -10.86 16.58
N VAL A 46 -12.04 -10.34 17.76
CA VAL A 46 -12.72 -9.04 17.93
C VAL A 46 -12.10 -8.21 19.04
N VAL A 47 -12.09 -6.89 18.86
CA VAL A 47 -11.77 -5.95 19.94
C VAL A 47 -13.07 -5.53 20.60
N THR A 48 -13.14 -5.62 21.93
CA THR A 48 -14.29 -5.16 22.69
C THR A 48 -14.35 -3.64 22.75
N LYS A 49 -15.43 -3.11 23.32
CA LYS A 49 -15.62 -1.67 23.45
C LYS A 49 -14.50 -1.04 24.28
N LEU A 50 -13.72 -0.18 23.64
CA LEU A 50 -12.65 0.59 24.27
C LEU A 50 -13.21 1.80 25.02
N THR A 51 -13.04 1.81 26.34
CA THR A 51 -13.63 2.84 27.23
C THR A 51 -12.53 3.59 27.98
N ASN A 52 -12.61 4.92 27.95
CA ASN A 52 -11.71 5.81 28.68
C ASN A 52 -11.90 5.63 30.18
N VAL A 53 -10.81 5.32 30.88
CA VAL A 53 -10.87 4.95 32.31
C VAL A 53 -11.29 6.10 33.24
N GLU A 54 -11.07 7.35 32.84
CA GLU A 54 -11.37 8.52 33.66
C GLU A 54 -12.74 9.12 33.32
N THR A 55 -13.06 9.22 32.03
CA THR A 55 -14.25 9.93 31.55
C THR A 55 -15.43 9.04 31.20
N GLY A 56 -15.21 7.73 31.03
CA GLY A 56 -16.21 6.79 30.52
C GLY A 56 -16.54 6.97 29.03
N ALA A 57 -15.92 7.93 28.34
CA ALA A 57 -16.06 8.11 26.89
C ALA A 57 -15.57 6.86 26.15
N SER A 58 -16.17 6.54 25.01
CA SER A 58 -15.82 5.32 24.26
C SER A 58 -15.31 5.67 22.88
N LEU A 59 -14.35 4.88 22.38
CA LEU A 59 -13.96 4.96 20.98
C LEU A 59 -15.02 4.26 20.10
N PRO A 60 -15.15 4.66 18.83
CA PRO A 60 -15.98 3.93 17.85
C PRO A 60 -15.64 2.44 17.79
N THR A 61 -16.62 1.58 17.53
CA THR A 61 -16.41 0.12 17.51
C THR A 61 -15.50 -0.35 16.38
N ASP A 62 -15.38 0.43 15.31
CA ASP A 62 -14.51 0.23 14.15
C ASP A 62 -13.14 0.89 14.30
N THR A 63 -12.79 1.37 15.51
CA THR A 63 -11.48 1.99 15.80
C THR A 63 -10.32 1.07 15.47
N CYS A 64 -10.49 -0.23 15.73
CA CYS A 64 -9.45 -1.22 15.49
C CYS A 64 -9.94 -2.29 14.52
N GLU A 65 -9.12 -2.56 13.52
CA GLU A 65 -9.33 -3.59 12.51
C GLU A 65 -8.39 -4.76 12.75
N ILE A 66 -8.93 -5.97 12.64
CA ILE A 66 -8.16 -7.21 12.74
C ILE A 66 -7.97 -7.80 11.34
N ARG A 67 -6.73 -8.16 11.04
CA ARG A 67 -6.28 -8.79 9.79
C ARG A 67 -5.46 -10.03 10.08
N ILE A 68 -5.39 -10.92 9.10
CA ILE A 68 -4.53 -12.10 9.16
C ILE A 68 -3.38 -11.94 8.18
N PRO A 69 -2.13 -11.85 8.67
CA PRO A 69 -0.95 -11.95 7.82
C PRO A 69 -0.94 -13.30 7.11
N GLU A 70 -1.05 -13.27 5.79
CA GLU A 70 -0.88 -14.45 4.95
C GLU A 70 0.58 -14.69 4.59
N TYR A 71 0.85 -15.90 4.14
CA TYR A 71 2.18 -16.31 3.77
C TYR A 71 2.41 -16.29 2.27
N VAL A 72 3.50 -15.64 1.85
CA VAL A 72 4.01 -15.68 0.47
C VAL A 72 5.27 -16.53 0.45
N TYR A 73 5.33 -17.47 -0.50
CA TYR A 73 6.53 -18.29 -0.69
C TYR A 73 7.63 -17.46 -1.36
N VAL A 74 8.75 -17.31 -0.66
CA VAL A 74 9.96 -16.67 -1.18
C VAL A 74 10.96 -17.76 -1.48
N GLU A 75 11.36 -17.88 -2.74
CA GLU A 75 12.21 -18.98 -3.22
C GLU A 75 13.71 -18.72 -2.97
N TRP A 76 14.13 -17.46 -2.98
CA TRP A 76 15.53 -17.06 -2.82
C TRP A 76 15.64 -15.70 -2.12
N ASN A 77 16.63 -15.55 -1.25
CA ASN A 77 17.04 -14.26 -0.73
C ASN A 77 17.72 -13.43 -1.84
N THR A 78 17.74 -12.11 -1.67
CA THR A 78 18.53 -11.23 -2.54
C THR A 78 20.00 -11.62 -2.47
N LYS A 79 20.60 -11.91 -3.63
CA LYS A 79 22.01 -12.34 -3.73
C LYS A 79 22.96 -11.28 -3.17
N GLY A 80 23.88 -11.70 -2.30
CA GLY A 80 24.91 -10.83 -1.73
C GLY A 80 24.47 -10.02 -0.51
N THR A 81 23.26 -10.27 0.02
CA THR A 81 22.82 -9.68 1.28
C THR A 81 23.59 -10.35 2.44
N PRO A 82 24.22 -9.58 3.35
CA PRO A 82 24.83 -10.12 4.56
C PRO A 82 23.83 -10.94 5.39
N HIS A 83 24.30 -12.01 6.05
CA HIS A 83 23.42 -12.91 6.81
C HIS A 83 22.78 -12.24 8.05
N ASP A 84 23.40 -11.21 8.59
CA ASP A 84 22.87 -10.37 9.67
C ASP A 84 21.86 -9.31 9.20
N GLU A 85 21.72 -9.13 7.87
CA GLU A 85 20.77 -8.21 7.26
C GLU A 85 19.56 -8.92 6.62
N ILE A 86 19.50 -10.26 6.64
CA ILE A 86 18.33 -11.01 6.17
C ILE A 86 17.32 -11.19 7.30
N ASP A 87 16.05 -10.86 7.04
CA ASP A 87 14.94 -11.07 7.97
C ASP A 87 14.67 -12.57 8.23
N GLY A 88 14.99 -13.42 7.25
CA GLY A 88 14.76 -14.86 7.29
C GLY A 88 15.54 -15.56 6.17
N ASN A 89 15.65 -16.89 6.27
CA ASN A 89 16.29 -17.71 5.23
C ASN A 89 15.24 -18.16 4.22
N ALA A 90 15.51 -17.94 2.93
CA ALA A 90 14.74 -18.53 1.83
C ALA A 90 15.44 -19.83 1.35
N PRO A 91 14.70 -20.83 0.82
CA PRO A 91 13.27 -20.81 0.56
C PRO A 91 12.40 -20.95 1.82
N ASP A 92 11.41 -20.08 2.00
CA ASP A 92 10.42 -20.19 3.09
C ASP A 92 9.15 -19.36 2.82
N TRP A 93 8.17 -19.49 3.70
CA TRP A 93 6.89 -18.79 3.72
C TRP A 93 6.96 -17.54 4.62
N TYR A 94 6.90 -16.36 4.01
CA TYR A 94 7.04 -15.06 4.69
C TYR A 94 5.66 -14.45 4.97
N PRO A 95 5.40 -13.98 6.21
CA PRO A 95 4.16 -13.28 6.53
C PRO A 95 4.22 -11.86 5.95
N ASP A 96 3.40 -11.55 4.94
CA ASP A 96 3.47 -10.24 4.27
C ASP A 96 2.09 -9.64 3.95
N PRO A 97 1.18 -10.29 3.22
CA PRO A 97 -0.11 -9.70 2.89
C PRO A 97 -1.01 -9.65 4.13
N LEU A 98 -1.52 -8.47 4.47
CA LEU A 98 -2.52 -8.29 5.52
C LEU A 98 -3.92 -8.44 4.93
N LEU A 99 -4.48 -9.64 4.97
CA LEU A 99 -5.82 -9.90 4.45
C LEU A 99 -6.89 -9.59 5.50
N ALA A 100 -8.10 -9.26 5.04
CA ALA A 100 -9.27 -9.20 5.90
C ALA A 100 -9.42 -10.52 6.66
N PHE A 101 -9.84 -10.46 7.92
CA PHE A 101 -10.02 -11.66 8.72
C PHE A 101 -11.11 -12.56 8.11
N GLU A 102 -10.73 -13.79 7.84
CA GLU A 102 -11.63 -14.90 7.57
C GLU A 102 -11.26 -16.06 8.49
N ARG A 103 -12.22 -16.95 8.75
CA ARG A 103 -11.99 -18.19 9.50
C ARG A 103 -10.83 -18.96 8.86
N ILE A 104 -9.84 -19.34 9.67
CA ILE A 104 -8.60 -19.93 9.16
C ILE A 104 -8.09 -21.07 10.04
N GLU A 105 -7.70 -22.17 9.40
CA GLU A 105 -6.99 -23.28 10.02
C GLU A 105 -5.48 -23.05 10.00
N PHE A 106 -4.79 -23.43 11.07
CA PHE A 106 -3.34 -23.41 11.13
C PHE A 106 -2.76 -24.49 12.05
N LYS A 107 -1.53 -24.89 11.76
CA LYS A 107 -0.65 -25.70 12.59
C LYS A 107 0.73 -25.04 12.59
N GLY A 108 1.40 -24.98 13.73
CA GLY A 108 2.64 -24.21 13.90
C GLY A 108 2.36 -22.74 14.21
N ASN A 109 3.14 -21.84 13.62
CA ASN A 109 3.04 -20.40 13.90
C ASN A 109 1.95 -19.72 13.07
N ARG A 110 1.22 -18.81 13.71
CA ARG A 110 0.27 -17.89 13.07
C ARG A 110 0.33 -16.56 13.80
N SER A 111 -0.17 -15.51 13.16
CA SER A 111 -0.36 -14.24 13.84
C SER A 111 -1.68 -13.58 13.48
N ILE A 112 -2.12 -12.71 14.36
CA ILE A 112 -3.24 -11.80 14.17
C ILE A 112 -2.66 -10.39 14.19
N TRP A 113 -2.96 -9.61 13.16
CA TRP A 113 -2.54 -8.22 13.04
C TRP A 113 -3.68 -7.30 13.47
N LEU A 114 -3.38 -6.36 14.34
CA LEU A 114 -4.31 -5.36 14.84
C LEU A 114 -3.85 -3.98 14.35
N THR A 115 -4.72 -3.23 13.70
CA THR A 115 -4.46 -1.84 13.33
C THR A 115 -5.54 -0.94 13.91
N CYS A 116 -5.17 0.01 14.76
CA CYS A 116 -6.08 0.95 15.40
C CYS A 116 -5.87 2.37 14.83
N TYR A 117 -6.95 3.01 14.39
CA TYR A 117 -6.96 4.40 13.98
C TYR A 117 -7.64 5.28 15.02
N ILE A 118 -6.90 6.25 15.57
CA ILE A 118 -7.47 7.18 16.54
C ILE A 118 -7.96 8.41 15.81
N SER A 119 -9.28 8.64 15.83
CA SER A 119 -9.86 9.81 15.15
C SER A 119 -9.38 11.14 15.76
N ALA A 120 -9.36 12.20 14.94
CA ALA A 120 -8.99 13.56 15.37
C ALA A 120 -9.82 14.07 16.58
N GLY A 121 -11.07 13.61 16.70
CA GLY A 121 -12.00 14.01 17.75
C GLY A 121 -11.90 13.21 19.05
N ALA A 122 -11.04 12.18 19.11
CA ALA A 122 -10.89 11.38 20.32
C ALA A 122 -10.40 12.24 21.51
N SER A 123 -10.91 11.95 22.71
CA SER A 123 -10.40 12.56 23.93
C SER A 123 -9.06 11.94 24.30
N ALA A 124 -8.18 12.71 24.94
CA ALA A 124 -6.92 12.17 25.44
C ALA A 124 -7.18 11.24 26.64
N GLY A 125 -6.23 10.33 26.90
CA GLY A 125 -6.27 9.42 28.05
C GLY A 125 -6.21 7.95 27.66
N ALA A 126 -6.28 7.10 28.68
CA ALA A 126 -6.19 5.65 28.53
C ALA A 126 -7.58 5.04 28.27
N TYR A 127 -7.70 4.32 27.17
CA TYR A 127 -8.88 3.52 26.82
C TYR A 127 -8.58 2.04 27.03
N GLN A 128 -9.43 1.36 27.79
CA GLN A 128 -9.29 -0.06 28.11
C GLN A 128 -10.38 -0.90 27.44
N GLY A 129 -10.01 -2.11 27.07
CA GLY A 129 -10.88 -3.16 26.58
C GLY A 129 -10.10 -4.47 26.46
N ASP A 130 -10.60 -5.38 25.64
CA ASP A 130 -10.04 -6.71 25.45
C ASP A 130 -10.02 -7.08 23.97
N VAL A 131 -9.08 -7.94 23.59
CA VAL A 131 -9.10 -8.69 22.33
C VAL A 131 -9.56 -10.10 22.64
N HIS A 132 -10.69 -10.49 22.08
CA HIS A 132 -11.27 -11.83 22.22
C HIS A 132 -10.95 -12.63 20.97
N ILE A 133 -10.30 -13.78 21.13
CA ILE A 133 -9.95 -14.69 20.04
C ILE A 133 -10.65 -16.02 20.30
N SER A 134 -11.44 -16.50 19.34
CA SER A 134 -12.06 -17.81 19.39
C SER A 134 -11.22 -18.81 18.59
N ILE A 135 -10.72 -19.84 19.26
CA ILE A 135 -9.97 -20.94 18.62
C ILE A 135 -10.66 -22.24 18.95
N ASN A 136 -11.12 -22.98 17.93
CA ASN A 136 -11.96 -24.17 18.10
C ASN A 136 -13.17 -23.89 19.02
N ASN A 137 -13.22 -24.52 20.20
CA ASN A 137 -14.29 -24.33 21.20
C ASN A 137 -13.81 -23.51 22.41
N GLU A 138 -12.64 -22.91 22.33
CA GLU A 138 -12.01 -22.14 23.40
C GLU A 138 -11.99 -20.64 23.06
N SER A 139 -11.95 -19.82 24.11
CA SER A 139 -11.84 -18.37 24.00
C SER A 139 -10.62 -17.89 24.76
N TYR A 140 -9.82 -17.06 24.10
CA TYR A 140 -8.62 -16.44 24.61
C TYR A 140 -8.86 -14.94 24.71
N ILE A 141 -8.55 -14.35 25.85
CA ILE A 141 -8.78 -12.94 26.16
C ILE A 141 -7.45 -12.27 26.45
N LEU A 142 -7.15 -11.20 25.73
CA LEU A 142 -5.96 -10.39 25.92
C LEU A 142 -6.37 -8.95 26.24
N PRO A 143 -6.00 -8.37 27.40
CA PRO A 143 -6.34 -6.99 27.70
C PRO A 143 -5.60 -6.05 26.75
N ILE A 144 -6.28 -4.98 26.31
CA ILE A 144 -5.71 -3.93 25.47
C ILE A 144 -5.89 -2.56 26.13
N VAL A 145 -4.84 -1.76 26.09
CA VAL A 145 -4.83 -0.36 26.51
C VAL A 145 -4.36 0.51 25.35
N ILE A 146 -5.16 1.50 24.98
CA ILE A 146 -4.77 2.54 24.03
C ILE A 146 -4.64 3.85 24.78
N ASN A 147 -3.41 4.37 24.85
CA ASN A 147 -3.11 5.68 25.43
C ASN A 147 -3.17 6.73 24.32
N VAL A 148 -4.19 7.58 24.34
CA VAL A 148 -4.38 8.65 23.38
C VAL A 148 -3.71 9.93 23.87
N TRP A 149 -2.74 10.44 23.13
CA TRP A 149 -2.06 11.69 23.46
C TRP A 149 -2.96 12.91 23.28
N GLY A 150 -2.62 14.00 23.98
CA GLY A 150 -3.31 15.29 23.92
C GLY A 150 -3.16 16.07 22.61
N PHE A 151 -2.44 15.54 21.61
CA PHE A 151 -2.18 16.20 20.33
C PHE A 151 -2.66 15.37 19.15
N SER A 152 -2.81 16.03 17.99
CA SER A 152 -3.19 15.40 16.73
C SER A 152 -2.07 15.52 15.71
N LEU A 153 -1.83 14.45 14.95
CA LEU A 153 -1.04 14.53 13.74
C LEU A 153 -1.83 15.28 12.65
N PRO A 154 -1.15 16.07 11.79
CA PRO A 154 -1.80 16.71 10.66
C PRO A 154 -2.28 15.67 9.66
N ASP A 155 -3.42 15.87 9.01
CA ASP A 155 -3.88 14.98 7.93
C ASP A 155 -2.96 15.04 6.70
N LYS A 156 -2.34 16.20 6.44
CA LYS A 156 -1.43 16.40 5.33
C LYS A 156 0.02 16.16 5.77
N SER A 157 0.71 15.26 5.07
CA SER A 157 2.16 15.09 5.21
C SER A 157 2.87 16.32 4.65
N THR A 158 3.89 16.81 5.38
CA THR A 158 4.82 17.83 4.90
C THR A 158 5.96 17.23 4.06
N ILE A 159 6.14 15.91 4.13
CA ILE A 159 7.12 15.18 3.34
C ILE A 159 6.46 14.72 2.04
N TYR A 160 7.10 15.03 0.92
CA TYR A 160 6.72 14.47 -0.37
C TYR A 160 7.13 13.00 -0.45
N SER A 161 6.13 12.13 -0.51
CA SER A 161 6.31 10.67 -0.64
C SER A 161 5.76 10.20 -1.98
N SER A 162 6.63 9.58 -2.77
CA SER A 162 6.30 8.98 -4.06
C SER A 162 6.52 7.46 -3.99
N THR A 163 5.44 6.70 -4.20
CA THR A 163 5.49 5.26 -4.45
C THR A 163 4.83 4.99 -5.79
N TRP A 164 5.55 4.33 -6.69
CA TRP A 164 5.12 4.25 -8.09
C TRP A 164 4.01 3.23 -8.30
N LEU A 165 2.84 3.72 -8.74
CA LEU A 165 1.74 2.87 -9.17
C LEU A 165 2.02 2.26 -10.56
N HIS A 166 1.85 0.94 -10.68
CA HIS A 166 1.97 0.18 -11.93
C HIS A 166 0.62 -0.39 -12.41
N PRO A 167 -0.21 0.39 -13.16
CA PRO A 167 -1.56 -0.02 -13.57
C PRO A 167 -1.63 -1.28 -14.43
N SER A 168 -0.54 -1.66 -15.11
CA SER A 168 -0.50 -2.92 -15.86
C SER A 168 -0.62 -4.14 -14.95
N GLN A 169 -0.08 -4.07 -13.72
CA GLN A 169 -0.21 -5.15 -12.75
C GLN A 169 -1.65 -5.24 -12.23
N LEU A 170 -2.29 -4.09 -11.99
CA LEU A 170 -3.71 -4.03 -11.63
C LEU A 170 -4.61 -4.63 -12.72
N VAL A 171 -4.40 -4.23 -13.98
CA VAL A 171 -5.12 -4.77 -15.14
C VAL A 171 -4.97 -6.29 -15.21
N LYS A 172 -3.76 -6.82 -15.02
CA LYS A 172 -3.51 -8.26 -15.03
C LYS A 172 -4.19 -8.97 -13.87
N GLN A 173 -4.08 -8.43 -12.66
CA GLN A 173 -4.60 -9.04 -11.43
C GLN A 173 -6.12 -9.10 -11.42
N TYR A 174 -6.78 -8.01 -11.82
CA TYR A 174 -8.23 -7.86 -11.76
C TYR A 174 -8.94 -8.15 -13.10
N GLY A 175 -8.19 -8.47 -14.16
CA GLY A 175 -8.76 -8.78 -15.48
C GLY A 175 -9.47 -7.60 -16.16
N VAL A 176 -9.24 -6.35 -15.71
CA VAL A 176 -9.99 -5.18 -16.20
C VAL A 176 -9.46 -4.66 -17.52
N ARG A 177 -10.37 -4.24 -18.42
CA ARG A 177 -9.96 -3.63 -19.70
C ARG A 177 -9.37 -2.23 -19.46
N LYS A 178 -8.13 -2.00 -19.92
CA LYS A 178 -7.47 -0.69 -19.81
C LYS A 178 -8.34 0.43 -20.40
N TYR A 179 -8.46 1.53 -19.65
CA TYR A 179 -9.25 2.73 -19.98
C TYR A 179 -10.78 2.57 -19.99
N SER A 180 -11.33 1.42 -19.58
CA SER A 180 -12.76 1.29 -19.29
C SER A 180 -13.17 2.08 -18.05
N ASP A 181 -14.45 2.28 -17.82
CA ASP A 181 -14.94 2.90 -16.58
C ASP A 181 -14.55 2.09 -15.34
N GLU A 182 -14.57 0.77 -15.43
CA GLU A 182 -14.09 -0.14 -14.38
C GLU A 182 -12.60 0.06 -14.08
N TYR A 183 -11.76 0.23 -15.10
CA TYR A 183 -10.34 0.56 -14.92
C TYR A 183 -10.18 1.87 -14.14
N TRP A 184 -10.92 2.91 -14.50
CA TRP A 184 -10.83 4.20 -13.81
C TRP A 184 -11.37 4.14 -12.38
N ARG A 185 -12.42 3.35 -12.13
CA ARG A 185 -12.90 3.07 -10.77
C ARG A 185 -11.85 2.34 -9.93
N LEU A 186 -11.11 1.39 -10.52
CA LEU A 186 -10.01 0.72 -9.83
C LEU A 186 -8.87 1.69 -9.51
N ILE A 187 -8.52 2.62 -10.41
CA ILE A 187 -7.53 3.67 -10.12
C ILE A 187 -7.98 4.58 -8.99
N ASP A 188 -9.27 4.94 -8.95
CA ASP A 188 -9.85 5.76 -7.88
C ASP A 188 -9.77 5.08 -6.50
N LEU A 189 -10.11 3.78 -6.42
CA LEU A 189 -9.96 3.00 -5.18
C LEU A 189 -8.49 2.93 -4.71
N VAL A 190 -7.55 2.80 -5.65
CA VAL A 190 -6.12 2.80 -5.32
C VAL A 190 -5.64 4.19 -4.88
N ALA A 191 -6.18 5.27 -5.45
CA ALA A 191 -5.86 6.63 -5.03
C ALA A 191 -6.34 6.91 -3.59
N ASP A 192 -7.54 6.42 -3.22
CA ASP A 192 -8.02 6.46 -1.83
C ASP A 192 -7.09 5.70 -0.88
N ASP A 193 -6.71 4.47 -1.23
CA ASP A 193 -5.79 3.67 -0.41
C ASP A 193 -4.42 4.34 -0.25
N MET A 194 -3.86 4.88 -1.33
CA MET A 194 -2.59 5.62 -1.27
C MET A 194 -2.70 6.88 -0.38
N LYS A 195 -3.84 7.60 -0.41
CA LYS A 195 -4.09 8.75 0.47
C LYS A 195 -4.21 8.32 1.93
N ARG A 196 -4.88 7.20 2.24
CA ARG A 196 -4.93 6.65 3.62
C ARG A 196 -3.52 6.33 4.16
N HIS A 197 -2.60 5.96 3.28
CA HIS A 197 -1.18 5.77 3.60
C HIS A 197 -0.33 7.05 3.48
N ARG A 198 -0.97 8.24 3.46
CA ARG A 198 -0.34 9.56 3.46
C ARG A 198 0.61 9.83 2.28
N GLN A 199 0.44 9.12 1.16
CA GLN A 199 1.11 9.47 -0.08
C GLN A 199 0.52 10.75 -0.66
N ASN A 200 1.38 11.61 -1.22
CA ASN A 200 0.99 12.94 -1.70
C ASN A 200 1.65 13.33 -3.02
N VAL A 201 2.47 12.45 -3.61
CA VAL A 201 3.05 12.63 -4.94
C VAL A 201 2.62 11.48 -5.84
N ILE A 202 2.09 11.79 -7.03
CA ILE A 202 1.72 10.77 -8.00
C ILE A 202 2.64 10.79 -9.23
N PHE A 203 3.29 9.66 -9.48
CA PHE A 203 4.00 9.43 -10.73
C PHE A 203 3.02 9.32 -11.90
N THR A 204 3.08 10.30 -12.81
CA THR A 204 2.17 10.41 -13.95
C THR A 204 2.91 10.18 -15.26
N ARG A 205 2.52 9.10 -15.96
CA ARG A 205 3.17 8.69 -17.21
C ARG A 205 2.70 9.56 -18.37
N LEU A 206 3.65 10.08 -19.16
CA LEU A 206 3.36 10.84 -20.37
C LEU A 206 2.68 10.02 -21.47
N ASN A 207 2.74 8.69 -21.39
CA ASN A 207 2.06 7.82 -22.35
C ASN A 207 0.54 7.75 -22.17
N LEU A 208 -0.01 8.46 -21.16
CA LEU A 208 -1.44 8.75 -21.06
C LEU A 208 -1.87 9.82 -22.08
N ILE A 209 -0.94 10.64 -22.57
CA ILE A 209 -1.21 11.59 -23.65
C ILE A 209 -1.15 10.82 -24.96
N LYS A 210 -2.28 10.71 -25.64
CA LYS A 210 -2.35 10.09 -26.97
C LYS A 210 -1.88 11.10 -27.99
N THR A 211 -0.82 10.76 -28.73
CA THR A 211 -0.22 11.66 -29.71
C THR A 211 -0.43 11.12 -31.12
N ILE A 212 -0.93 11.97 -32.03
CA ILE A 212 -1.10 11.65 -33.44
C ILE A 212 -0.11 12.50 -34.24
N LYS A 213 0.73 11.85 -35.05
CA LYS A 213 1.59 12.53 -36.01
C LYS A 213 0.85 12.67 -37.34
N GLN A 214 0.62 13.90 -37.75
CA GLN A 214 -0.05 14.25 -39.00
C GLN A 214 0.89 14.17 -40.20
N GLU A 215 0.34 14.02 -41.40
CA GLU A 215 1.13 13.94 -42.65
C GLU A 215 1.93 15.22 -42.93
N ASN A 216 1.42 16.38 -42.52
CA ASN A 216 2.08 17.68 -42.66
C ASN A 216 3.21 17.93 -41.64
N GLY A 217 3.56 16.93 -40.82
CA GLY A 217 4.61 17.04 -39.81
C GLY A 217 4.17 17.64 -38.46
N ARG A 218 2.92 18.08 -38.33
CA ARG A 218 2.34 18.55 -37.06
C ARG A 218 1.93 17.38 -36.16
N TYR A 219 1.66 17.69 -34.90
CA TYR A 219 1.20 16.73 -33.90
C TYR A 219 -0.10 17.20 -33.24
N ILE A 220 -1.01 16.25 -33.00
CA ILE A 220 -2.18 16.43 -32.15
C ILE A 220 -1.94 15.69 -30.84
N PHE A 221 -2.27 16.34 -29.72
CA PHE A 221 -2.15 15.79 -28.38
C PHE A 221 -3.53 15.72 -27.73
N ASP A 222 -3.97 14.51 -27.42
CA ASP A 222 -5.18 14.25 -26.63
C ASP A 222 -4.78 13.93 -25.18
N PHE A 223 -5.18 14.82 -24.27
CA PHE A 223 -4.88 14.77 -22.85
C PHE A 223 -5.99 14.10 -22.03
N SER A 224 -7.06 13.58 -22.64
CA SER A 224 -8.25 13.12 -21.90
C SER A 224 -7.92 12.11 -20.79
N ASP A 225 -7.11 11.08 -21.08
CA ASP A 225 -6.72 10.09 -20.08
C ASP A 225 -5.72 10.64 -19.05
N TYR A 226 -4.85 11.57 -19.48
CA TYR A 226 -3.90 12.25 -18.60
C TYR A 226 -4.64 13.13 -17.59
N GLU A 227 -5.59 13.94 -18.04
CA GLU A 227 -6.43 14.76 -17.18
C GLU A 227 -7.28 13.92 -16.23
N LYS A 228 -7.86 12.81 -16.71
CA LYS A 228 -8.65 11.93 -15.85
C LYS A 228 -7.81 11.35 -14.72
N TRP A 229 -6.59 10.89 -15.04
CA TRP A 229 -5.62 10.45 -14.04
C TRP A 229 -5.32 11.57 -13.01
N VAL A 230 -4.91 12.74 -13.48
CA VAL A 230 -4.56 13.87 -12.60
C VAL A 230 -5.75 14.28 -11.72
N LYS A 231 -6.97 14.35 -12.29
CA LYS A 231 -8.19 14.71 -11.56
C LYS A 231 -8.50 13.73 -10.43
N ILE A 232 -8.30 12.42 -10.63
CA ILE A 232 -8.49 11.41 -9.57
C ILE A 232 -7.55 11.71 -8.40
N PHE A 233 -6.24 11.77 -8.64
CA PHE A 233 -5.27 11.92 -7.55
C PHE A 233 -5.36 13.28 -6.85
N LEU A 234 -5.55 14.37 -7.59
CA LEU A 234 -5.79 15.68 -6.97
C LEU A 234 -7.10 15.72 -6.18
N GLY A 235 -8.13 15.00 -6.64
CA GLY A 235 -9.39 14.82 -5.92
C GLY A 235 -9.21 14.13 -4.56
N HIS A 236 -8.29 13.17 -4.46
CA HIS A 236 -7.88 12.52 -3.21
C HIS A 236 -6.86 13.33 -2.38
N GLY A 237 -6.54 14.56 -2.78
CA GLY A 237 -5.70 15.47 -2.02
C GLY A 237 -4.19 15.30 -2.23
N PHE A 238 -3.77 14.63 -3.31
CA PHE A 238 -2.36 14.63 -3.71
C PHE A 238 -1.90 16.06 -4.03
N GLN A 239 -0.66 16.38 -3.67
CA GLN A 239 -0.13 17.74 -3.70
C GLN A 239 0.82 17.98 -4.87
N ALA A 240 1.42 16.92 -5.42
CA ALA A 240 2.37 17.06 -6.52
C ALA A 240 2.24 15.93 -7.55
N ILE A 241 2.69 16.25 -8.76
CA ILE A 241 2.80 15.31 -9.88
C ILE A 241 4.28 15.11 -10.17
N GLU A 242 4.74 13.86 -10.09
CA GLU A 242 6.05 13.47 -10.59
C GLU A 242 5.91 13.08 -12.06
N ALA A 243 6.50 13.86 -12.97
CA ALA A 243 6.42 13.58 -14.40
C ALA A 243 7.40 12.48 -14.81
N GLY A 244 6.94 11.58 -15.69
CA GLY A 244 7.81 10.58 -16.31
C GLY A 244 8.96 11.19 -17.13
N PRO A 245 10.05 10.43 -17.36
CA PRO A 245 11.21 10.91 -18.09
C PRO A 245 10.85 11.26 -19.55
N LEU A 246 11.22 12.46 -19.99
CA LEU A 246 10.99 12.93 -21.36
C LEU A 246 11.82 12.17 -22.41
N PHE A 247 13.04 11.76 -22.05
CA PHE A 247 13.99 11.14 -22.98
C PHE A 247 14.00 9.61 -22.91
N HIS A 248 12.84 9.00 -22.75
CA HIS A 248 12.72 7.55 -22.76
C HIS A 248 11.91 7.07 -23.99
N PRO A 249 12.37 6.07 -24.76
CA PRO A 249 11.65 5.61 -25.97
C PRO A 249 10.21 5.13 -25.74
N LYS A 250 9.88 4.78 -24.49
CA LYS A 250 8.53 4.36 -24.07
C LYS A 250 7.74 5.48 -23.36
N ALA A 251 8.28 6.69 -23.28
CA ALA A 251 7.64 7.83 -22.60
C ALA A 251 6.36 8.28 -23.31
N PHE A 252 6.33 8.20 -24.64
CA PHE A 252 5.23 8.70 -25.46
C PHE A 252 4.47 7.58 -26.18
N HIS A 253 3.17 7.80 -26.38
CA HIS A 253 2.35 6.95 -27.24
C HIS A 253 1.99 7.71 -28.53
N VAL A 254 2.86 7.59 -29.54
CA VAL A 254 2.71 8.28 -30.82
C VAL A 254 2.18 7.32 -31.88
N VAL A 255 1.13 7.73 -32.60
CA VAL A 255 0.50 6.97 -33.69
C VAL A 255 0.57 7.81 -34.98
N SER A 256 0.80 7.15 -36.12
CA SER A 256 0.74 7.80 -37.43
C SER A 256 -0.71 7.98 -37.88
N GLU A 257 -1.10 9.20 -38.26
CA GLU A 257 -2.43 9.51 -38.81
C GLU A 257 -2.76 8.61 -40.01
N LYS A 258 -1.82 8.51 -40.97
CA LYS A 258 -1.97 7.70 -42.18
C LYS A 258 -2.22 6.22 -41.93
N SER A 259 -1.48 5.61 -41.02
CA SER A 259 -1.45 4.15 -40.87
C SER A 259 -2.23 3.63 -39.65
N GLY A 260 -2.58 4.50 -38.71
CA GLY A 260 -3.12 4.11 -37.40
C GLY A 260 -2.15 3.29 -36.54
N LYS A 261 -0.90 3.08 -37.00
CA LYS A 261 0.09 2.26 -36.30
C LYS A 261 0.94 3.10 -35.36
N LYS A 262 1.31 2.51 -34.23
CA LYS A 262 2.24 3.08 -33.26
C LYS A 262 3.62 3.29 -33.91
N ILE A 263 4.17 4.49 -33.73
CA ILE A 263 5.52 4.84 -34.11
C ILE A 263 6.45 4.45 -32.95
N ASN A 264 7.39 3.54 -33.21
CA ASN A 264 8.40 3.16 -32.23
C ASN A 264 9.67 4.00 -32.43
N PHE A 265 10.11 4.67 -31.37
CA PHE A 265 11.40 5.35 -31.36
C PHE A 265 12.49 4.35 -30.99
N SER A 266 13.52 4.19 -31.82
CA SER A 266 14.65 3.32 -31.48
C SER A 266 15.64 4.07 -30.58
N LYS A 267 16.26 3.34 -29.63
CA LYS A 267 17.34 3.90 -28.78
C LYS A 267 18.50 4.44 -29.63
N HIS A 268 18.77 3.83 -30.78
CA HIS A 268 19.85 4.23 -31.68
C HIS A 268 19.61 5.62 -32.28
N LYS A 269 18.41 5.88 -32.79
CA LYS A 269 18.05 7.20 -33.36
C LYS A 269 18.04 8.32 -32.34
N LEU A 270 17.67 8.03 -31.08
CA LEU A 270 17.75 9.03 -30.01
C LEU A 270 19.21 9.39 -29.70
N LYS A 271 20.09 8.39 -29.63
CA LYS A 271 21.53 8.62 -29.40
C LYS A 271 22.15 9.43 -30.54
N GLU A 272 21.85 9.09 -31.79
CA GLU A 272 22.29 9.85 -32.97
C GLU A 272 21.78 11.30 -32.94
N PHE A 273 20.50 11.51 -32.61
CA PHE A 273 19.93 12.85 -32.46
C PHE A 273 20.66 13.65 -31.38
N LEU A 274 20.83 13.09 -30.17
CA LEU A 274 21.52 13.78 -29.07
C LEU A 274 22.99 14.12 -29.42
N GLN A 275 23.63 13.36 -30.32
CA GLN A 275 24.99 13.62 -30.81
C GLN A 275 25.04 14.65 -31.97
N SER A 276 23.92 14.90 -32.63
CA SER A 276 23.80 15.89 -33.71
C SER A 276 23.95 17.33 -33.22
N LYS A 277 24.14 18.28 -34.15
CA LYS A 277 24.23 19.72 -33.84
C LYS A 277 22.94 20.23 -33.18
N ASP A 278 21.80 19.74 -33.65
CA ASP A 278 20.48 20.15 -33.15
C ASP A 278 20.19 19.54 -31.76
N GLY A 279 20.56 18.27 -31.55
CA GLY A 279 20.44 17.65 -30.23
C GLY A 279 21.35 18.28 -29.18
N ARG A 280 22.57 18.67 -29.55
CA ARG A 280 23.48 19.41 -28.64
C ARG A 280 22.94 20.81 -28.30
N LYS A 281 22.32 21.51 -29.26
CA LYS A 281 21.63 22.79 -28.99
C LYS A 281 20.43 22.59 -28.04
N PHE A 282 19.69 21.50 -28.20
CA PHE A 282 18.53 21.19 -27.36
C PHE A 282 18.90 20.91 -25.89
N LEU A 283 20.05 20.28 -25.66
CA LEU A 283 20.56 19.98 -24.30
C LEU A 283 21.27 21.16 -23.62
N ALA A 284 21.54 22.25 -24.35
CA ALA A 284 22.26 23.41 -23.83
C ALA A 284 21.33 24.45 -23.15
N VAL A 285 20.08 24.07 -22.84
CA VAL A 285 19.07 24.90 -22.17
C VAL A 285 18.94 24.48 -20.72
#